data_AF-A0AAD9AWM2-F1
#
_entry.id   AF-A0AAD9AWM2-F1
#
_cell.length_a   1.000
_cell.length_b   1.000
_cell.length_c   1.000
_cell.angle_alpha   90.00
_cell.angle_beta   90.00
_cell.angle_gamma   90.00
#
_symmetry.space_group_name_H-M   'P 1'
#
loop_
_entity.id
_entity.type
_entity.pdbx_description
1 polymer ?
#
loop_
_entity_poly.entity_id
_entity_poly.type
_entity_poly.pdbx_seq_one_letter_code
_entity_poly.pdbx_strand_id
1 'polypeptide(L)'
;MKKSLRDEKKEVSKEVSKLKSAIADLTAERSKVNTEMHRLCIQGRNKYSREEIQKDFAFGLKELDDELLAEQAQSDGQPPEVADIDYERIGRDLPVYCISSRSYQQLRGRMKKDRRVAGFTTLEETEVPGLQRHTLEFAAAIQDGYFKSPLNEICRLLRGIDLFLAGDEATLKMSDAERQEECKFLEKAVGKLRKTLEESVASCMQDCETSATKVLKRLPKAASKGSAAAVAMAKSWSASPDAGGLRFPTYRATCRRRGVFKGAAGPRDFNEDLLKAMKNIYAQSWDQSFNKRFPELLDNLALTCDRMIGAFQARMKGRRSLTDNTDLVQSILTKHVAAMKETQIHIAKQHNQFAQEHQRGANRMLYPAIEGALRGTYGYCAQVKGGGALITIRSTMEKEIEKKRATMFYDAASDADSAVHTLLEGLDEMVRRNVTTVINIIEQDYTSLIGTVATEADKRDRKMLAPVMNVFYQELLVALSEPDDDDKGGEEIVIDNKNVDEDEDDDGDGSYHDSD
;
A
#
# COMPACT_ATOMS: atom_id res chain seq x y z
N MET A 1 -3.24 15.44 88.53
CA MET A 1 -4.10 14.66 87.61
C MET A 1 -4.45 15.39 86.30
N LYS A 2 -5.12 16.57 86.32
CA LYS A 2 -5.59 17.26 85.08
C LYS A 2 -4.48 17.68 84.09
N LYS A 3 -3.26 17.99 84.54
CA LYS A 3 -2.13 18.36 83.66
C LYS A 3 -1.55 17.15 82.94
N SER A 4 -1.31 16.06 83.67
CA SER A 4 -0.84 14.77 83.13
C SER A 4 -1.72 14.26 81.98
N LEU A 5 -3.05 14.29 82.16
CA LEU A 5 -4.01 13.85 81.14
C LEU A 5 -4.01 14.74 79.87
N ARG A 6 -3.67 16.04 80.01
CA ARG A 6 -3.55 16.96 78.86
C ARG A 6 -2.26 16.72 78.09
N ASP A 7 -1.18 16.42 78.80
CA ASP A 7 0.12 16.11 78.19
C ASP A 7 0.06 14.74 77.48
N GLU A 8 -0.62 13.76 78.08
CA GLU A 8 -0.91 12.45 77.48
C GLU A 8 -1.80 12.57 76.23
N LYS A 9 -2.88 13.38 76.29
CA LYS A 9 -3.71 13.67 75.10
C LYS A 9 -2.92 14.31 73.96
N LYS A 10 -1.99 15.22 74.28
CA LYS A 10 -1.11 15.85 73.28
C LYS A 10 -0.15 14.85 72.66
N GLU A 11 0.40 13.94 73.45
CA GLU A 11 1.31 12.91 72.97
C GLU A 11 0.58 11.91 72.05
N VAL A 12 -0.58 11.41 72.48
CA VAL A 12 -1.45 10.57 71.64
C VAL A 12 -1.85 11.28 70.35
N SER A 13 -2.17 12.57 70.39
CA SER A 13 -2.50 13.34 69.18
C SER A 13 -1.31 13.47 68.21
N LYS A 14 -0.08 13.59 68.72
CA LYS A 14 1.13 13.60 67.89
C LYS A 14 1.37 12.24 67.27
N GLU A 15 1.18 11.15 68.03
CA GLU A 15 1.29 9.79 67.52
C GLU A 15 0.27 9.50 66.42
N VAL A 16 -1.00 9.90 66.60
CA VAL A 16 -2.04 9.79 65.57
C VAL A 16 -1.65 10.57 64.31
N SER A 17 -1.10 11.77 64.44
CA SER A 17 -0.63 12.55 63.29
C SER A 17 0.52 11.87 62.55
N LYS A 18 1.50 11.30 63.29
CA LYS A 18 2.61 10.54 62.71
C LYS A 18 2.11 9.29 61.99
N LEU A 19 1.19 8.53 62.59
CA LEU A 19 0.58 7.36 61.98
C LEU A 19 -0.21 7.70 60.73
N LYS A 20 -0.96 8.82 60.71
CA LYS A 20 -1.66 9.30 59.51
C LYS A 20 -0.70 9.61 58.37
N SER A 21 0.42 10.28 58.66
CA SER A 21 1.46 10.54 57.66
C SER A 21 2.04 9.23 57.12
N ALA A 22 2.39 8.29 58.01
CA ALA A 22 2.94 6.99 57.62
C ALA A 22 1.95 6.18 56.76
N ILE A 23 0.65 6.23 57.07
CA ILE A 23 -0.39 5.59 56.24
C ILE A 23 -0.46 6.24 54.86
N ALA A 24 -0.38 7.57 54.77
CA ALA A 24 -0.38 8.27 53.50
C ALA A 24 0.86 7.90 52.65
N ASP A 25 2.04 7.87 53.27
CA ASP A 25 3.30 7.49 52.61
C ASP A 25 3.25 6.04 52.11
N LEU A 26 2.83 5.10 52.96
CA LEU A 26 2.67 3.69 52.59
C LEU A 26 1.61 3.49 51.49
N THR A 27 0.54 4.30 51.49
CA THR A 27 -0.49 4.25 50.44
C THR A 27 0.07 4.73 49.10
N ALA A 28 0.88 5.80 49.12
CA ALA A 28 1.55 6.30 47.92
C ALA A 28 2.58 5.28 47.39
N GLU A 29 3.36 4.66 48.27
CA GLU A 29 4.29 3.58 47.89
C GLU A 29 3.56 2.38 47.29
N ARG A 30 2.47 1.93 47.92
CA ARG A 30 1.63 0.84 47.40
C ARG A 30 1.08 1.17 46.02
N SER A 31 0.64 2.41 45.79
CA SER A 31 0.16 2.84 44.47
C SER A 31 1.28 2.80 43.42
N LYS A 32 2.49 3.25 43.75
CA LYS A 32 3.65 3.22 42.85
C LYS A 32 4.03 1.78 42.48
N VAL A 33 4.14 0.90 43.47
CA VAL A 33 4.45 -0.52 43.26
C VAL A 33 3.35 -1.18 42.39
N ASN A 34 2.08 -0.86 42.65
CA ASN A 34 0.99 -1.39 41.84
C ASN A 34 1.05 -0.89 40.39
N THR A 35 1.34 0.39 40.15
CA THR A 35 1.54 0.92 38.79
C THR A 35 2.70 0.22 38.09
N GLU A 36 3.82 0.02 38.78
CA GLU A 36 5.00 -0.65 38.22
C GLU A 36 4.72 -2.11 37.88
N MET A 37 4.01 -2.83 38.75
CA MET A 37 3.57 -4.19 38.48
C MET A 37 2.72 -4.26 37.20
N HIS A 38 1.73 -3.37 37.06
CA HIS A 38 0.90 -3.32 35.85
C HIS A 38 1.74 -2.99 34.60
N ARG A 39 2.69 -2.05 34.72
CA ARG A 39 3.60 -1.68 33.64
C ARG A 39 4.41 -2.88 33.15
N LEU A 40 5.01 -3.64 34.06
CA LEU A 40 5.77 -4.86 33.73
C LEU A 40 4.88 -5.94 33.10
N CYS A 41 3.66 -6.13 33.62
CA CYS A 41 2.70 -7.08 33.03
C CYS A 41 2.30 -6.67 31.60
N ILE A 42 2.06 -5.38 31.35
CA ILE A 42 1.72 -4.87 30.02
C ILE A 42 2.90 -5.06 29.06
N GLN A 43 4.12 -4.72 29.48
CA GLN A 43 5.32 -4.90 28.66
C GLN A 43 5.57 -6.37 28.32
N GLY A 44 5.46 -7.26 29.32
CA GLY A 44 5.58 -8.70 29.12
C GLY A 44 4.52 -9.23 28.16
N ARG A 45 3.26 -8.83 28.33
CA ARG A 45 2.17 -9.19 27.42
C ARG A 45 2.42 -8.68 26.00
N ASN A 46 2.76 -7.41 25.84
CA ASN A 46 2.99 -6.82 24.52
C ASN A 46 4.17 -7.48 23.81
N LYS A 47 5.27 -7.78 24.53
CA LYS A 47 6.41 -8.52 23.98
C LYS A 47 6.01 -9.92 23.52
N TYR A 48 5.33 -10.68 24.39
CA TYR A 48 4.86 -12.03 24.06
C TYR A 48 3.90 -11.99 22.86
N SER A 49 2.87 -11.14 22.89
CA SER A 49 1.92 -11.01 21.79
C SER A 49 2.60 -10.63 20.47
N ARG A 50 3.57 -9.72 20.49
CA ARG A 50 4.34 -9.36 19.30
C ARG A 50 5.08 -10.56 18.71
N GLU A 51 5.87 -11.26 19.53
CA GLU A 51 6.66 -12.41 19.09
C GLU A 51 5.78 -13.56 18.58
N GLU A 52 4.66 -13.83 19.26
CA GLU A 52 3.74 -14.89 18.83
C GLU A 52 2.98 -14.53 17.55
N ILE A 53 2.54 -13.28 17.38
CA ILE A 53 1.90 -12.84 16.12
C ILE A 53 2.89 -12.97 14.95
N GLN A 54 4.16 -12.61 15.16
CA GLN A 54 5.20 -12.74 14.13
C GLN A 54 5.45 -14.19 13.74
N LYS A 55 5.53 -15.10 14.72
CA LYS A 55 5.67 -16.55 14.47
C LYS A 55 4.42 -17.15 13.81
N ASP A 56 3.23 -16.81 14.29
CA ASP A 56 1.95 -17.30 13.76
C ASP A 56 1.77 -16.86 12.31
N PHE A 57 2.15 -15.61 11.98
CA PHE A 57 2.16 -15.13 10.61
C PHE A 57 3.12 -15.92 9.72
N ALA A 58 4.36 -16.15 10.17
CA ALA A 58 5.35 -16.93 9.42
C ALA A 58 4.90 -18.39 9.22
N PHE A 59 4.37 -19.01 10.28
CA PHE A 59 3.86 -20.38 10.24
C PHE A 59 2.65 -20.49 9.31
N GLY A 60 1.69 -19.56 9.38
CA GLY A 60 0.52 -19.54 8.53
C GLY A 60 0.86 -19.38 7.04
N LEU A 61 1.88 -18.58 6.71
CA LEU A 61 2.38 -18.50 5.34
C LEU A 61 2.99 -19.82 4.87
N LYS A 62 3.80 -20.46 5.72
CA LYS A 62 4.42 -21.74 5.40
C LYS A 62 3.39 -22.86 5.23
N GLU A 63 2.42 -22.95 6.13
CA GLU A 63 1.34 -23.95 6.07
C GLU A 63 0.53 -23.79 4.78
N LEU A 64 0.20 -22.55 4.40
CA LEU A 64 -0.50 -22.26 3.15
C LEU A 64 0.30 -22.73 1.92
N ASP A 65 1.61 -22.44 1.89
CA ASP A 65 2.46 -22.87 0.78
C ASP A 65 2.63 -24.40 0.75
N ASP A 66 2.82 -25.05 1.90
CA ASP A 66 2.92 -26.51 2.01
C ASP A 66 1.61 -27.20 1.54
N GLU A 67 0.43 -26.66 1.90
CA GLU A 67 -0.88 -27.13 1.41
C GLU A 67 -0.97 -27.02 -0.12
N LEU A 68 -0.59 -25.87 -0.68
CA LEU A 68 -0.61 -25.64 -2.12
C LEU A 68 0.30 -26.62 -2.88
N LEU A 69 1.51 -26.87 -2.35
CA LEU A 69 2.47 -27.81 -2.93
C LEU A 69 1.93 -29.25 -2.92
N ALA A 70 1.32 -29.68 -1.81
CA ALA A 70 0.76 -31.02 -1.67
C ALA A 70 -0.40 -31.27 -2.66
N GLU A 71 -1.29 -30.30 -2.83
CA GLU A 71 -2.41 -30.42 -3.76
C GLU A 71 -1.98 -30.42 -5.24
N GLN A 72 -0.90 -29.71 -5.56
CA GLN A 72 -0.34 -29.64 -6.91
C GLN A 72 0.37 -30.94 -7.32
N ALA A 73 1.16 -31.53 -6.42
CA ALA A 73 1.83 -32.80 -6.64
C ALA A 73 0.84 -33.93 -6.99
N GLN A 74 -0.37 -33.89 -6.42
CA GLN A 74 -1.44 -34.83 -6.74
C GLN A 74 -2.11 -34.58 -8.10
N SER A 75 -1.93 -33.40 -8.71
CA SER A 75 -2.73 -32.95 -9.86
C SER A 75 -1.97 -32.81 -11.19
N ASP A 76 -0.65 -32.56 -11.14
CA ASP A 76 0.14 -32.24 -12.34
C ASP A 76 1.28 -33.23 -12.63
N GLY A 77 1.59 -34.19 -11.74
CA GLY A 77 2.63 -35.21 -11.98
C GLY A 77 4.04 -34.65 -12.24
N GLN A 78 4.21 -33.33 -12.11
CA GLN A 78 5.43 -32.58 -12.32
C GLN A 78 5.95 -32.14 -10.95
N PRO A 79 7.26 -32.26 -10.66
CA PRO A 79 7.80 -31.93 -9.36
C PRO A 79 7.52 -30.44 -9.06
N PRO A 80 6.97 -30.13 -7.87
CA PRO A 80 6.75 -28.75 -7.47
C PRO A 80 8.08 -27.99 -7.41
N GLU A 81 8.10 -26.78 -7.95
CA GLU A 81 9.27 -25.91 -7.83
C GLU A 81 9.27 -25.26 -6.44
N VAL A 82 10.14 -25.76 -5.57
CA VAL A 82 10.27 -25.28 -4.19
C VAL A 82 11.07 -23.98 -4.21
N ALA A 83 10.43 -22.87 -3.88
CA ALA A 83 11.15 -21.62 -3.62
C ALA A 83 11.78 -21.68 -2.22
N ASP A 84 13.05 -21.30 -2.10
CA ASP A 84 13.74 -21.18 -0.80
C ASP A 84 13.28 -19.87 -0.12
N ILE A 85 12.17 -19.94 0.60
CA ILE A 85 11.56 -18.79 1.29
C ILE A 85 11.91 -18.86 2.78
N ASP A 86 12.58 -17.82 3.27
CA ASP A 86 12.85 -17.64 4.70
C ASP A 86 11.63 -17.03 5.41
N TYR A 87 10.65 -17.87 5.73
CA TYR A 87 9.42 -17.45 6.43
C TYR A 87 9.71 -16.81 7.80
N GLU A 88 10.75 -17.26 8.50
CA GLU A 88 11.13 -16.71 9.80
C GLU A 88 11.60 -15.26 9.69
N ARG A 89 12.34 -14.92 8.63
CA ARG A 89 12.69 -13.53 8.33
C ARG A 89 11.44 -12.69 8.03
N ILE A 90 10.50 -13.20 7.23
CA ILE A 90 9.25 -12.50 6.92
C ILE A 90 8.46 -12.21 8.21
N GLY A 91 8.35 -13.18 9.12
CA GLY A 91 7.72 -12.99 10.42
C GLY A 91 8.41 -11.92 11.26
N ARG A 92 9.75 -11.94 11.36
CA ARG A 92 10.52 -10.94 12.12
C ARG A 92 10.38 -9.52 11.58
N ASP A 93 10.28 -9.37 10.27
CA ASP A 93 10.19 -8.07 9.59
C ASP A 93 8.75 -7.47 9.67
N LEU A 94 7.75 -8.23 10.13
CA LEU A 94 6.37 -7.76 10.31
C LEU A 94 6.28 -6.74 11.47
N PRO A 95 5.92 -5.46 11.20
CA PRO A 95 5.72 -4.48 12.27
C PRO A 95 4.43 -4.75 13.04
N VAL A 96 4.55 -5.01 14.35
CA VAL A 96 3.39 -5.28 15.23
C VAL A 96 3.35 -4.28 16.38
N TYR A 97 2.24 -3.54 16.45
CA TYR A 97 1.96 -2.53 17.48
C TYR A 97 0.82 -3.00 18.40
N CYS A 98 1.13 -3.26 19.66
CA CYS A 98 0.18 -3.65 20.70
C CYS A 98 -0.48 -2.41 21.32
N ILE A 99 -1.35 -1.76 20.54
CA ILE A 99 -1.90 -0.45 20.88
C ILE A 99 -2.89 -0.47 22.04
N SER A 100 -2.92 0.63 22.79
CA SER A 100 -4.00 0.93 23.74
C SER A 100 -4.60 2.32 23.47
N SER A 101 -5.67 2.35 22.67
CA SER A 101 -6.37 3.59 22.33
C SER A 101 -6.93 4.31 23.57
N ARG A 102 -7.53 3.55 24.50
CA ARG A 102 -8.12 4.12 25.73
C ARG A 102 -7.08 4.78 26.62
N SER A 103 -5.96 4.11 26.89
CA SER A 103 -4.88 4.67 27.70
C SER A 103 -4.26 5.90 27.04
N TYR A 104 -4.10 5.88 25.72
CA TYR A 104 -3.61 7.05 24.97
C TYR A 104 -4.54 8.27 25.12
N GLN A 105 -5.86 8.07 24.98
CA GLN A 105 -6.83 9.16 25.17
C GLN A 105 -6.83 9.67 26.63
N GLN A 106 -6.72 8.78 27.61
CA GLN A 106 -6.64 9.15 29.03
C GLN A 106 -5.38 9.97 29.36
N LEU A 107 -4.22 9.58 28.84
CA LEU A 107 -2.96 10.33 29.00
C LEU A 107 -2.99 11.69 28.29
N ARG A 108 -3.80 11.84 27.22
CA ARG A 108 -4.09 13.11 26.56
C ARG A 108 -5.14 13.96 27.28
N GLY A 109 -5.58 13.57 28.48
CA GLY A 109 -6.54 14.31 29.31
C GLY A 109 -8.00 14.14 28.89
N ARG A 110 -8.31 13.20 27.99
CA ARG A 110 -9.67 12.85 27.54
C ARG A 110 -10.22 11.69 28.38
N MET A 111 -11.51 11.38 28.23
CA MET A 111 -12.18 10.28 28.95
C MET A 111 -12.08 10.38 30.49
N LYS A 112 -12.26 11.59 31.04
CA LYS A 112 -12.13 11.86 32.49
C LYS A 112 -13.14 11.10 33.37
N LYS A 113 -14.30 10.73 32.80
CA LYS A 113 -15.36 9.95 33.48
C LYS A 113 -15.06 8.45 33.53
N ASP A 114 -14.10 7.98 32.73
CA ASP A 114 -13.76 6.56 32.65
C ASP A 114 -12.76 6.16 33.73
N ARG A 115 -12.86 4.90 34.17
CA ARG A 115 -11.84 4.31 35.04
C ARG A 115 -10.46 4.36 34.37
N ARG A 116 -9.49 4.95 35.07
CA ARG A 116 -8.10 5.05 34.59
C ARG A 116 -7.49 3.66 34.41
N VAL A 117 -6.90 3.41 33.24
CA VAL A 117 -6.13 2.21 32.98
C VAL A 117 -4.78 2.34 33.69
N ALA A 118 -4.47 1.39 34.58
CA ALA A 118 -3.22 1.37 35.34
C ALA A 118 -2.05 0.89 34.47
N GLY A 119 -0.84 1.36 34.77
CA GLY A 119 0.41 0.84 34.21
C GLY A 119 1.00 1.62 33.04
N PHE A 120 0.24 2.49 32.36
CA PHE A 120 0.79 3.40 31.35
C PHE A 120 1.20 4.73 31.99
N THR A 121 2.46 5.10 31.81
CA THR A 121 3.07 6.32 32.36
C THR A 121 3.39 7.35 31.28
N THR A 122 3.68 6.90 30.06
CA THR A 122 3.99 7.77 28.91
C THR A 122 3.10 7.44 27.70
N LEU A 123 3.01 8.36 26.75
CA LEU A 123 2.23 8.16 25.52
C LEU A 123 2.85 7.05 24.65
N GLU A 124 4.17 6.91 24.68
CA GLU A 124 4.94 5.94 23.91
C GLU A 124 4.62 4.51 24.31
N GLU A 125 4.39 4.26 25.61
CA GLU A 125 4.02 2.94 26.12
C GLU A 125 2.68 2.44 25.55
N THR A 126 1.81 3.33 25.06
CA THR A 126 0.55 2.96 24.42
C THR A 126 0.72 2.48 22.98
N GLU A 127 1.93 2.60 22.41
CA GLU A 127 2.33 2.28 21.02
C GLU A 127 1.55 3.02 19.91
N VAL A 128 0.55 3.83 20.25
CA VAL A 128 -0.20 4.67 19.29
C VAL A 128 0.71 5.68 18.58
N PRO A 129 1.64 6.41 19.24
CA PRO A 129 2.58 7.28 18.54
C PRO A 129 3.52 6.52 17.58
N GLY A 130 3.91 5.30 17.94
CA GLY A 130 4.74 4.44 17.09
C GLY A 130 4.01 4.05 15.80
N LEU A 131 2.74 3.65 15.93
CA LEU A 131 1.87 3.35 14.78
C LEU A 131 1.65 4.59 13.90
N GLN A 132 1.42 5.76 14.50
CA GLN A 132 1.29 7.02 13.76
C GLN A 132 2.57 7.32 12.97
N ARG A 133 3.75 7.22 13.59
CA ARG A 133 5.01 7.46 12.89
C ARG A 133 5.20 6.50 11.72
N HIS A 134 4.92 5.21 11.92
CA HIS A 134 5.02 4.21 10.85
C HIS A 134 4.10 4.52 9.67
N THR A 135 2.84 4.91 9.95
CA THR A 135 1.89 5.30 8.89
C THR A 135 2.31 6.59 8.18
N LEU A 136 2.87 7.57 8.91
CA LEU A 136 3.41 8.81 8.34
C LEU A 136 4.68 8.58 7.52
N GLU A 137 5.61 7.75 7.98
CA GLU A 137 6.82 7.37 7.23
C GLU A 137 6.44 6.67 5.91
N PHE A 138 5.47 5.75 5.99
CA PHE A 138 4.93 5.08 4.80
C PHE A 138 4.29 6.09 3.83
N ALA A 139 3.51 7.04 4.35
CA ALA A 139 2.91 8.11 3.55
C ALA A 139 3.98 9.05 2.95
N ALA A 140 5.01 9.42 3.72
CA ALA A 140 6.10 10.28 3.28
C ALA A 140 6.88 9.65 2.12
N ALA A 141 7.16 8.34 2.18
CA ALA A 141 7.80 7.62 1.07
C ALA A 141 6.96 7.60 -0.22
N ILE A 142 5.62 7.62 -0.09
CA ILE A 142 4.71 7.75 -1.23
C ILE A 142 4.71 9.19 -1.75
N GLN A 143 4.61 10.17 -0.85
CA GLN A 143 4.56 11.59 -1.16
C GLN A 143 5.84 12.07 -1.83
N ASP A 144 7.01 11.64 -1.36
CA ASP A 144 8.32 11.97 -1.94
C ASP A 144 8.32 11.64 -3.43
N GLY A 145 7.95 10.41 -3.80
CA GLY A 145 7.85 10.01 -5.21
C GLY A 145 6.74 10.71 -6.00
N TYR A 146 5.63 11.08 -5.36
CA TYR A 146 4.49 11.72 -6.02
C TYR A 146 4.75 13.19 -6.35
N PHE A 147 5.35 13.96 -5.42
CA PHE A 147 5.61 15.39 -5.61
C PHE A 147 6.89 15.68 -6.39
N LYS A 148 7.92 14.81 -6.28
CA LYS A 148 9.18 15.00 -7.00
C LYS A 148 9.00 15.02 -8.52
N SER A 149 8.16 14.16 -9.08
CA SER A 149 7.98 14.08 -10.54
C SER A 149 7.41 15.39 -11.12
N PRO A 150 6.28 15.93 -10.63
CA PRO A 150 5.78 17.25 -11.05
C PRO A 150 6.76 18.39 -10.82
N LEU A 151 7.47 18.40 -9.68
CA LEU A 151 8.46 19.44 -9.39
C LEU A 151 9.64 19.39 -10.37
N ASN A 152 10.07 18.19 -10.76
CA ASN A 152 11.10 18.01 -11.77
C ASN A 152 10.65 18.50 -13.15
N GLU A 153 9.38 18.28 -13.52
CA GLU A 153 8.80 18.81 -14.76
C GLU A 153 8.77 20.35 -14.76
N ILE A 154 8.33 20.97 -13.67
CA ILE A 154 8.33 22.44 -13.51
C ILE A 154 9.78 22.96 -13.61
N CYS A 155 10.71 22.38 -12.85
CA CYS A 155 12.11 22.79 -12.87
C CYS A 155 12.74 22.62 -14.26
N ARG A 156 12.34 21.58 -15.01
CA ARG A 156 12.80 21.36 -16.38
C ARG A 156 12.26 22.43 -17.33
N LEU A 157 10.97 22.78 -17.22
CA LEU A 157 10.37 23.87 -18.00
C LEU A 157 11.09 25.20 -17.75
N LEU A 158 11.31 25.55 -16.48
CA LEU A 158 12.01 26.77 -16.08
C LEU A 158 13.44 26.82 -16.65
N ARG A 159 14.19 25.72 -16.56
CA ARG A 159 15.53 25.61 -17.18
C ARG A 159 15.50 25.75 -18.70
N GLY A 160 14.46 25.21 -19.35
CA GLY A 160 14.26 25.38 -20.80
C GLY A 160 14.03 26.85 -21.18
N ILE A 161 13.26 27.58 -20.37
CA ILE A 161 13.04 29.02 -20.54
C ILE A 161 14.33 29.80 -20.30
N ASP A 162 15.09 29.47 -19.24
CA ASP A 162 16.37 30.13 -18.94
C ASP A 162 17.35 29.97 -20.12
N LEU A 163 17.43 28.77 -20.69
CA LEU A 163 18.28 28.47 -21.84
C LEU A 163 17.80 29.21 -23.10
N PHE A 164 16.49 29.29 -23.32
CA PHE A 164 15.91 30.06 -24.42
C PHE A 164 16.20 31.56 -24.30
N LEU A 165 16.08 32.12 -23.10
CA LEU A 165 16.34 33.53 -22.80
C LEU A 165 17.82 33.89 -22.92
N ALA A 166 18.71 33.00 -22.48
CA ALA A 166 20.14 33.24 -22.49
C ALA A 166 20.75 33.27 -23.91
N GLY A 167 20.04 32.77 -24.92
CA GLY A 167 20.32 33.03 -26.34
C GLY A 167 21.74 32.69 -26.80
N ASP A 168 22.34 33.55 -27.62
CA ASP A 168 23.69 33.36 -28.20
C ASP A 168 24.83 33.59 -27.19
N GLU A 169 24.53 34.13 -26.00
CA GLU A 169 25.50 34.27 -24.90
C GLU A 169 25.69 32.97 -24.11
N ALA A 170 24.70 32.07 -24.12
CA ALA A 170 24.76 30.76 -23.45
C ALA A 170 24.77 29.56 -24.39
N THR A 171 24.42 29.72 -25.67
CA THR A 171 24.60 28.66 -26.66
C THR A 171 26.03 28.64 -27.16
N LEU A 172 26.47 27.45 -27.58
CA LEU A 172 27.79 27.26 -28.14
C LEU A 172 28.04 28.24 -29.28
N LYS A 173 29.24 28.84 -29.30
CA LYS A 173 29.72 29.66 -30.42
C LYS A 173 29.96 28.77 -31.64
N MET A 174 28.87 28.31 -32.24
CA MET A 174 28.83 27.48 -33.44
C MET A 174 28.29 28.34 -34.59
N SER A 175 28.87 28.16 -35.76
CA SER A 175 28.28 28.67 -37.00
C SER A 175 26.96 27.97 -37.29
N ASP A 176 26.11 28.59 -38.11
CA ASP A 176 24.83 28.00 -38.52
C ASP A 176 25.01 26.63 -39.21
N ALA A 177 26.10 26.45 -39.96
CA ALA A 177 26.43 25.20 -40.62
C ALA A 177 26.78 24.08 -39.61
N GLU A 178 27.55 24.41 -38.57
CA GLU A 178 27.89 23.46 -37.50
C GLU A 178 26.66 23.10 -36.67
N ARG A 179 25.77 24.07 -36.36
CA ARG A 179 24.49 23.78 -35.68
C ARG A 179 23.62 22.83 -36.49
N GLN A 180 23.52 23.04 -37.81
CA GLN A 180 22.72 22.17 -38.68
C GLN A 180 23.29 20.74 -38.75
N GLU A 181 24.63 20.59 -38.73
CA GLU A 181 25.27 19.28 -38.67
C GLU A 181 25.01 18.57 -37.34
N GLU A 182 25.06 19.30 -36.23
CA GLU A 182 24.74 18.77 -34.90
C GLU A 182 23.29 18.34 -34.76
N CYS A 183 22.33 19.14 -35.26
CA CYS A 183 20.92 18.75 -35.25
C CYS A 183 20.68 17.46 -36.04
N LYS A 184 21.26 17.33 -37.25
CA LYS A 184 21.16 16.09 -38.04
C LYS A 184 21.76 14.88 -37.31
N PHE A 185 22.86 15.10 -36.60
CA PHE A 185 23.45 14.03 -35.78
C PHE A 185 22.54 13.66 -34.61
N LEU A 186 21.98 14.64 -33.91
CA LEU A 186 21.04 14.44 -32.80
C LEU A 186 19.84 13.64 -33.28
N GLU A 187 19.18 14.04 -34.37
CA GLU A 187 18.06 13.33 -34.98
C GLU A 187 18.41 11.87 -35.26
N LYS A 188 19.59 11.60 -35.86
CA LYS A 188 20.05 10.23 -36.12
C LYS A 188 20.33 9.45 -34.85
N ALA A 189 20.90 10.07 -33.83
CA ALA A 189 21.23 9.44 -32.56
C ALA A 189 19.97 9.12 -31.74
N VAL A 190 19.01 10.05 -31.69
CA VAL A 190 17.69 9.89 -31.07
C VAL A 190 16.89 8.82 -31.82
N GLY A 191 16.89 8.84 -33.15
CA GLY A 191 16.23 7.80 -33.95
C GLY A 191 16.79 6.40 -33.70
N LYS A 192 18.12 6.28 -33.52
CA LYS A 192 18.74 5.02 -33.11
C LYS A 192 18.31 4.60 -31.71
N LEU A 193 18.36 5.53 -30.74
CA LEU A 193 17.94 5.27 -29.36
C LEU A 193 16.48 4.79 -29.30
N ARG A 194 15.58 5.48 -30.02
CA ARG A 194 14.16 5.13 -30.15
C ARG A 194 13.99 3.69 -30.61
N LYS A 195 14.61 3.34 -31.74
CA LYS A 195 14.51 1.99 -32.29
C LYS A 195 14.97 0.91 -31.30
N THR A 196 16.12 1.12 -30.65
CA THR A 196 16.67 0.12 -29.73
C THR A 196 15.84 -0.01 -28.43
N LEU A 197 15.27 1.09 -27.94
CA LEU A 197 14.33 1.06 -26.82
C LEU A 197 13.03 0.35 -27.19
N GLU A 198 12.46 0.63 -28.37
CA GLU A 198 11.25 -0.04 -28.87
C GLU A 198 11.45 -1.56 -29.03
N GLU A 199 12.61 -1.99 -29.54
CA GLU A 199 12.99 -3.41 -29.60
C GLU A 199 13.07 -4.05 -28.21
N SER A 200 13.64 -3.33 -27.23
CA SER A 200 13.74 -3.80 -25.85
C SER A 200 12.38 -3.92 -25.16
N VAL A 201 11.49 -2.94 -25.39
CA VAL A 201 10.10 -2.98 -24.92
C VAL A 201 9.36 -4.17 -25.53
N ALA A 202 9.44 -4.35 -26.85
CA ALA A 202 8.80 -5.47 -27.54
C ALA A 202 9.26 -6.83 -27.00
N SER A 203 10.57 -7.00 -26.76
CA SER A 203 11.11 -8.23 -26.17
C SER A 203 10.57 -8.46 -24.75
N CYS A 204 10.55 -7.43 -23.90
CA CYS A 204 10.04 -7.53 -22.54
C CYS A 204 8.55 -7.89 -22.51
N MET A 205 7.74 -7.28 -23.38
CA MET A 205 6.31 -7.57 -23.47
C MET A 205 6.03 -8.98 -23.99
N GLN A 206 6.82 -9.46 -24.96
CA GLN A 206 6.75 -10.85 -25.41
C GLN A 206 7.08 -11.85 -24.30
N ASP A 207 8.06 -11.54 -23.46
CA ASP A 207 8.40 -12.36 -22.29
C ASP A 207 7.27 -12.35 -21.23
N CYS A 208 6.66 -11.19 -21.00
CA CYS A 208 5.49 -11.06 -20.11
C CYS A 208 4.31 -11.89 -20.63
N GLU A 209 3.99 -11.79 -21.92
CA GLU A 209 2.94 -12.57 -22.58
C GLU A 209 3.23 -14.08 -22.48
N THR A 210 4.48 -14.49 -22.71
CA THR A 210 4.89 -15.88 -22.58
C THR A 210 4.69 -16.40 -21.16
N SER A 211 5.02 -15.59 -20.15
CA SER A 211 4.83 -15.95 -18.74
C SER A 211 3.34 -16.01 -18.36
N ALA A 212 2.52 -15.06 -18.82
CA ALA A 212 1.08 -15.06 -18.60
C ALA A 212 0.41 -16.28 -19.27
N THR A 213 0.79 -16.58 -20.51
CA THR A 213 0.24 -17.71 -21.29
C THR A 213 0.41 -19.05 -20.57
N LYS A 214 1.51 -19.25 -19.82
CA LYS A 214 1.71 -20.47 -19.01
C LYS A 214 0.62 -20.63 -17.94
N VAL A 215 0.14 -19.53 -17.38
CA VAL A 215 -0.93 -19.51 -16.37
C VAL A 215 -2.29 -19.67 -17.03
N LEU A 216 -2.55 -18.91 -18.11
CA LEU A 216 -3.82 -18.93 -18.83
C LEU A 216 -4.15 -20.33 -19.37
N LYS A 217 -3.16 -21.06 -19.89
CA LYS A 217 -3.33 -22.46 -20.33
C LYS A 217 -3.80 -23.41 -19.23
N ARG A 218 -3.58 -23.08 -17.95
CA ARG A 218 -4.03 -23.89 -16.81
C ARG A 218 -5.44 -23.54 -16.35
N LEU A 219 -5.97 -22.35 -16.66
CA LEU A 219 -7.29 -21.90 -16.20
C LEU A 219 -8.43 -22.84 -16.65
N PRO A 220 -8.49 -23.36 -17.89
CA PRO A 220 -9.53 -24.32 -18.27
C PRO A 220 -9.49 -25.64 -17.47
N LYS A 221 -8.28 -26.14 -17.18
CA LYS A 221 -8.09 -27.34 -16.34
C LYS A 221 -8.52 -27.06 -14.90
N ALA A 222 -8.17 -25.88 -14.37
CA ALA A 222 -8.57 -25.42 -13.05
C ALA A 222 -10.11 -25.30 -12.93
N ALA A 223 -10.77 -24.72 -13.94
CA ALA A 223 -12.23 -24.61 -13.99
C ALA A 223 -12.91 -25.99 -14.00
N SER A 224 -12.38 -26.94 -14.77
CA SER A 224 -12.88 -28.33 -14.79
C SER A 224 -12.77 -29.00 -13.40
N LYS A 225 -11.64 -28.82 -12.70
CA LYS A 225 -11.46 -29.37 -11.34
C LYS A 225 -12.36 -28.69 -10.31
N GLY A 226 -12.49 -27.36 -10.37
CA GLY A 226 -13.44 -26.60 -9.55
C GLY A 226 -14.88 -27.10 -9.74
N SER A 227 -15.30 -27.28 -11.00
CA SER A 227 -16.60 -27.84 -11.35
C SER A 227 -16.80 -29.27 -10.80
N ALA A 228 -15.79 -30.14 -10.89
CA ALA A 228 -15.86 -31.49 -10.35
C ALA A 228 -16.01 -31.50 -8.82
N ALA A 229 -15.34 -30.60 -8.10
CA ALA A 229 -15.36 -30.50 -6.65
C ALA A 229 -16.59 -29.76 -6.07
N ALA A 230 -17.24 -28.91 -6.88
CA ALA A 230 -18.29 -27.99 -6.44
C ALA A 230 -19.44 -28.66 -5.68
N VAL A 231 -19.91 -29.81 -6.17
CA VAL A 231 -21.07 -30.51 -5.61
C VAL A 231 -20.71 -31.20 -4.30
N ALA A 232 -19.50 -31.73 -4.19
CA ALA A 232 -18.99 -32.28 -2.94
C ALA A 232 -18.83 -31.19 -1.88
N MET A 233 -18.37 -30.00 -2.28
CA MET A 233 -18.29 -28.84 -1.40
C MET A 233 -19.68 -28.38 -0.95
N ALA A 234 -20.66 -28.30 -1.85
CA ALA A 234 -22.03 -27.95 -1.49
C ALA A 234 -22.64 -28.92 -0.46
N LYS A 235 -22.32 -30.21 -0.58
CA LYS A 235 -22.74 -31.25 0.36
C LYS A 235 -22.10 -31.07 1.73
N SER A 236 -20.81 -30.68 1.79
CA SER A 236 -20.09 -30.49 3.06
C SER A 236 -20.72 -29.40 3.93
N TRP A 237 -21.21 -28.32 3.33
CA TRP A 237 -21.94 -27.26 4.06
C TRP A 237 -23.19 -27.75 4.78
N SER A 238 -23.77 -28.86 4.30
CA SER A 238 -25.01 -29.47 4.83
C SER A 238 -24.77 -30.74 5.65
N ALA A 239 -23.51 -31.08 5.91
CA ALA A 239 -23.14 -32.23 6.73
C ALA A 239 -23.60 -32.04 8.20
N SER A 240 -23.41 -33.07 9.04
CA SER A 240 -23.64 -32.90 10.48
C SER A 240 -22.68 -31.84 11.04
N PRO A 241 -23.05 -31.14 12.14
CA PRO A 241 -22.15 -30.22 12.81
C PRO A 241 -20.80 -30.86 13.19
N ASP A 242 -20.82 -32.14 13.56
CA ASP A 242 -19.62 -32.92 13.91
C ASP A 242 -18.71 -33.18 12.70
N ALA A 243 -19.27 -33.16 11.49
CA ALA A 243 -18.54 -33.24 10.22
C ALA A 243 -18.28 -31.85 9.60
N GLY A 244 -18.44 -30.77 10.38
CA GLY A 244 -18.16 -29.40 9.94
C GLY A 244 -19.29 -28.71 9.18
N GLY A 245 -20.48 -29.32 9.10
CA GLY A 245 -21.64 -28.73 8.41
C GLY A 245 -22.35 -27.65 9.22
N LEU A 246 -23.18 -26.85 8.53
CA LEU A 246 -23.81 -25.66 9.09
C LEU A 246 -25.21 -25.93 9.65
N ARG A 247 -25.49 -25.36 10.82
CA ARG A 247 -26.85 -25.31 11.37
C ARG A 247 -27.74 -24.42 10.48
N PHE A 248 -29.04 -24.76 10.41
CA PHE A 248 -30.02 -24.06 9.56
C PHE A 248 -30.01 -22.53 9.70
N PRO A 249 -30.00 -21.92 10.91
CA PRO A 249 -29.99 -20.46 11.04
C PRO A 249 -28.75 -19.83 10.40
N THR A 250 -27.58 -20.45 10.60
CA THR A 250 -26.31 -20.01 10.03
C THR A 250 -26.32 -20.13 8.52
N TYR A 251 -26.72 -21.30 7.99
CA TYR A 251 -26.82 -21.52 6.54
C TYR A 251 -27.73 -20.48 5.88
N ARG A 252 -28.91 -20.25 6.47
CA ARG A 252 -29.87 -19.25 5.96
C ARG A 252 -29.31 -17.83 6.04
N ALA A 253 -28.60 -17.47 7.11
CA ALA A 253 -27.95 -16.18 7.24
C ALA A 253 -26.85 -15.98 6.18
N THR A 254 -26.07 -17.02 5.88
CA THR A 254 -25.08 -17.05 4.80
C THR A 254 -25.74 -16.80 3.45
N CYS A 255 -26.83 -17.51 3.12
CA CYS A 255 -27.58 -17.25 1.88
C CYS A 255 -28.15 -15.83 1.83
N ARG A 256 -28.71 -15.31 2.92
CA ARG A 256 -29.25 -13.94 2.98
C ARG A 256 -28.17 -12.88 2.68
N ARG A 257 -26.93 -13.17 3.03
CA ARG A 257 -25.76 -12.31 2.80
C ARG A 257 -24.92 -12.76 1.60
N ARG A 258 -25.57 -13.33 0.57
CA ARG A 258 -24.96 -13.69 -0.72
C ARG A 258 -23.76 -14.64 -0.62
N GLY A 259 -23.82 -15.58 0.31
CA GLY A 259 -22.75 -16.57 0.51
C GLY A 259 -21.73 -16.19 1.57
N VAL A 260 -21.83 -14.99 2.18
CA VAL A 260 -20.83 -14.50 3.16
C VAL A 260 -21.45 -14.27 4.53
N PHE A 261 -20.96 -14.96 5.56
CA PHE A 261 -21.40 -14.75 6.93
C PHE A 261 -20.24 -14.81 7.91
N LYS A 262 -20.15 -13.82 8.81
CA LYS A 262 -19.24 -13.86 9.95
C LYS A 262 -20.06 -14.06 11.21
N GLY A 263 -19.85 -15.20 11.88
CA GLY A 263 -20.49 -15.53 13.15
C GLY A 263 -19.47 -15.93 14.21
N ALA A 264 -19.97 -16.32 15.39
CA ALA A 264 -19.12 -16.76 16.51
C ALA A 264 -18.23 -17.98 16.18
N ALA A 265 -18.65 -18.80 15.21
CA ALA A 265 -17.89 -19.95 14.70
C ALA A 265 -16.95 -19.62 13.52
N GLY A 266 -16.62 -18.34 13.33
CA GLY A 266 -15.72 -17.84 12.30
C GLY A 266 -16.41 -17.32 11.02
N PRO A 267 -15.61 -16.79 10.07
CA PRO A 267 -16.08 -16.40 8.75
C PRO A 267 -16.48 -17.64 7.92
N ARG A 268 -17.52 -17.48 7.11
CA ARG A 268 -18.01 -18.46 6.14
C ARG A 268 -18.21 -17.77 4.81
N ASP A 269 -17.62 -18.33 3.77
CA ASP A 269 -17.69 -17.81 2.42
C ASP A 269 -17.88 -18.95 1.42
N PHE A 270 -19.14 -19.18 1.03
CA PHE A 270 -19.48 -20.22 0.06
C PHE A 270 -18.86 -19.98 -1.32
N ASN A 271 -18.62 -18.72 -1.70
CA ASN A 271 -18.05 -18.39 -2.99
C ASN A 271 -16.55 -18.74 -3.00
N GLU A 272 -15.83 -18.44 -1.92
CA GLU A 272 -14.41 -18.80 -1.76
C GLU A 272 -14.21 -20.31 -1.60
N ASP A 273 -15.08 -20.99 -0.84
CA ASP A 273 -15.06 -22.44 -0.67
C ASP A 273 -15.16 -23.18 -2.03
N LEU A 274 -16.01 -22.68 -2.93
CA LEU A 274 -16.15 -23.21 -4.29
C LEU A 274 -14.91 -22.94 -5.15
N LEU A 275 -14.26 -21.79 -4.97
CA LEU A 275 -13.07 -21.41 -5.73
C LEU A 275 -11.80 -22.12 -5.25
N LYS A 276 -11.72 -22.62 -4.01
CA LYS A 276 -10.52 -23.23 -3.44
C LYS A 276 -9.90 -24.29 -4.37
N ALA A 277 -10.72 -25.26 -4.82
CA ALA A 277 -10.26 -26.34 -5.70
C ALA A 277 -9.77 -25.86 -7.08
N MET A 278 -10.28 -24.72 -7.57
CA MET A 278 -9.82 -24.08 -8.80
C MET A 278 -8.53 -23.30 -8.57
N LYS A 279 -8.48 -22.44 -7.54
CA LYS A 279 -7.33 -21.59 -7.20
C LYS A 279 -6.06 -22.41 -6.97
N ASN A 280 -6.17 -23.52 -6.25
CA ASN A 280 -5.02 -24.34 -5.89
C ASN A 280 -4.27 -24.94 -7.10
N ILE A 281 -4.95 -25.13 -8.25
CA ILE A 281 -4.34 -25.66 -9.47
C ILE A 281 -3.35 -24.69 -10.12
N TYR A 282 -3.64 -23.39 -10.07
CA TYR A 282 -2.84 -22.39 -10.78
C TYR A 282 -2.15 -21.39 -9.85
N ALA A 283 -2.43 -21.39 -8.54
CA ALA A 283 -1.89 -20.44 -7.56
C ALA A 283 -0.36 -20.30 -7.63
N GLN A 284 0.39 -21.41 -7.65
CA GLN A 284 1.86 -21.35 -7.75
C GLN A 284 2.31 -20.76 -9.08
N SER A 285 1.72 -21.20 -10.20
CA SER A 285 2.05 -20.63 -11.52
C SER A 285 1.70 -19.15 -11.64
N TRP A 286 0.64 -18.71 -10.94
CA TRP A 286 0.23 -17.32 -10.86
C TRP A 286 1.27 -16.50 -10.08
N ASP A 287 1.69 -16.99 -8.92
CA ASP A 287 2.72 -16.35 -8.10
C ASP A 287 4.05 -16.23 -8.85
N GLN A 288 4.53 -17.32 -9.44
CA GLN A 288 5.76 -17.35 -10.22
C GLN A 288 5.71 -16.38 -11.40
N SER A 289 4.61 -16.34 -12.15
CA SER A 289 4.47 -15.42 -13.27
C SER A 289 4.31 -13.97 -12.81
N PHE A 290 3.29 -13.65 -12.03
CA PHE A 290 2.89 -12.26 -11.78
C PHE A 290 3.59 -11.62 -10.57
N ASN A 291 3.95 -12.38 -9.53
CA ASN A 291 4.61 -11.82 -8.34
C ASN A 291 6.14 -11.91 -8.40
N LYS A 292 6.71 -12.80 -9.24
CA LYS A 292 8.17 -12.94 -9.41
C LYS A 292 8.64 -12.51 -10.78
N ARG A 293 8.21 -13.22 -11.83
CA ARG A 293 8.76 -13.03 -13.18
C ARG A 293 8.42 -11.68 -13.80
N PHE A 294 7.19 -11.18 -13.63
CA PHE A 294 6.78 -9.88 -14.14
C PHE A 294 7.62 -8.74 -13.55
N PRO A 295 7.76 -8.61 -12.21
CA PRO A 295 8.65 -7.62 -11.62
C PRO A 295 10.09 -7.72 -12.13
N GLU A 296 10.66 -8.92 -12.20
CA GLU A 296 12.01 -9.11 -12.76
C GLU A 296 12.14 -8.61 -14.20
N LEU A 297 11.16 -8.89 -15.05
CA LEU A 297 11.16 -8.46 -16.46
C LEU A 297 11.09 -6.94 -16.57
N LEU A 298 10.24 -6.30 -15.77
CA LEU A 298 10.07 -4.85 -15.76
C LEU A 298 11.30 -4.13 -15.17
N ASP A 299 11.90 -4.68 -14.12
CA ASP A 299 13.12 -4.15 -13.53
C ASP A 299 14.31 -4.27 -14.50
N ASN A 300 14.43 -5.40 -15.19
CA ASN A 300 15.43 -5.58 -16.24
C ASN A 300 15.24 -4.62 -17.43
N LEU A 301 13.98 -4.36 -17.80
CA LEU A 301 13.66 -3.34 -18.81
C LEU A 301 14.09 -1.95 -18.32
N ALA A 302 13.77 -1.58 -17.08
CA ALA A 302 14.16 -0.30 -16.49
C ALA A 302 15.69 -0.11 -16.49
N LEU A 303 16.45 -1.13 -16.09
CA LEU A 303 17.92 -1.14 -16.14
C LEU A 303 18.46 -1.03 -17.57
N THR A 304 17.83 -1.72 -18.52
CA THR A 304 18.22 -1.65 -19.93
C THR A 304 18.00 -0.26 -20.50
N CYS A 305 16.85 0.35 -20.21
CA CYS A 305 16.54 1.72 -20.58
C CYS A 305 17.55 2.71 -19.97
N ASP A 306 17.90 2.57 -18.69
CA ASP A 306 18.84 3.48 -18.01
C ASP A 306 20.23 3.40 -18.64
N ARG A 307 20.69 2.19 -18.93
CA ARG A 307 21.95 1.96 -19.64
C ARG A 307 21.94 2.58 -21.04
N MET A 308 20.85 2.43 -21.80
CA MET A 308 20.75 2.98 -23.16
C MET A 308 20.72 4.51 -23.16
N ILE A 309 19.92 5.10 -22.27
CA ILE A 309 19.84 6.56 -22.09
C ILE A 309 21.18 7.11 -21.60
N GLY A 310 21.82 6.45 -20.63
CA GLY A 310 23.14 6.81 -20.13
C GLY A 310 24.23 6.74 -21.20
N ALA A 311 24.22 5.71 -22.05
CA ALA A 311 25.13 5.61 -23.18
C ALA A 311 24.90 6.71 -24.23
N PHE A 312 23.64 7.05 -24.51
CA PHE A 312 23.30 8.19 -25.35
C PHE A 312 23.83 9.50 -24.76
N GLN A 313 23.59 9.75 -23.47
CA GLN A 313 24.05 10.96 -22.78
C GLN A 313 25.59 11.06 -22.76
N ALA A 314 26.30 9.95 -22.52
CA ALA A 314 27.76 9.92 -22.55
C ALA A 314 28.30 10.26 -23.96
N ARG A 315 27.65 9.71 -25.01
CA ARG A 315 27.96 10.02 -26.40
C ARG A 315 27.73 11.49 -26.74
N MET A 316 26.65 12.09 -26.24
CA MET A 316 26.38 13.51 -26.44
C MET A 316 27.39 14.38 -25.68
N LYS A 317 27.66 14.08 -24.40
CA LYS A 317 28.68 14.80 -23.60
C LYS A 317 30.08 14.77 -24.19
N GLY A 318 30.44 13.71 -24.91
CA GLY A 318 31.74 13.60 -25.57
C GLY A 318 31.87 14.39 -26.88
N ARG A 319 30.81 15.08 -27.33
CA ARG A 319 30.88 15.90 -28.54
C ARG A 319 31.57 17.23 -28.26
N ARG A 320 32.41 17.65 -29.20
CA ARG A 320 33.22 18.87 -29.11
C ARG A 320 32.38 20.14 -28.90
N SER A 321 31.24 20.19 -29.60
CA SER A 321 30.18 21.15 -29.38
C SER A 321 29.78 21.15 -27.91
N LEU A 322 29.39 20.04 -27.30
CA LEU A 322 28.94 20.04 -25.91
C LEU A 322 30.04 20.13 -24.84
N THR A 323 31.30 19.84 -25.16
CA THR A 323 32.43 19.91 -24.20
C THR A 323 33.02 21.31 -24.03
N ASP A 324 32.97 22.16 -25.06
CA ASP A 324 33.60 23.50 -25.04
C ASP A 324 32.63 24.59 -24.49
N ASN A 325 31.71 24.16 -23.63
CA ASN A 325 30.60 24.94 -23.09
C ASN A 325 30.96 25.77 -21.85
N THR A 326 30.16 26.80 -21.56
CA THR A 326 30.19 27.53 -20.28
C THR A 326 29.71 26.65 -19.11
N ASP A 327 30.21 26.93 -17.91
CA ASP A 327 29.83 26.24 -16.66
C ASP A 327 28.31 26.17 -16.44
N LEU A 328 27.57 27.17 -16.94
CA LEU A 328 26.11 27.23 -16.91
C LEU A 328 25.47 26.06 -17.67
N VAL A 329 25.89 25.80 -18.91
CA VAL A 329 25.35 24.72 -19.76
C VAL A 329 25.68 23.36 -19.17
N GLN A 330 26.89 23.19 -18.62
CA GLN A 330 27.30 21.96 -17.96
C GLN A 330 26.49 21.69 -16.68
N SER A 331 26.18 22.75 -15.91
CA SER A 331 25.32 22.69 -14.73
C SER A 331 23.88 22.30 -15.10
N ILE A 332 23.32 22.92 -16.14
CA ILE A 332 22.01 22.59 -16.68
C ILE A 332 21.97 21.12 -17.12
N LEU A 333 22.90 20.69 -17.98
CA LEU A 333 22.95 19.32 -18.48
C LEU A 333 23.05 18.28 -17.34
N THR A 334 23.84 18.57 -16.31
CA THR A 334 23.96 17.71 -15.13
C THR A 334 22.64 17.59 -14.38
N LYS A 335 21.94 18.71 -14.17
CA LYS A 335 20.60 18.73 -13.53
C LYS A 335 19.54 18.02 -14.37
N HIS A 336 19.55 18.17 -15.69
CA HIS A 336 18.64 17.46 -16.59
C HIS A 336 18.85 15.95 -16.54
N VAL A 337 20.10 15.49 -16.60
CA VAL A 337 20.43 14.07 -16.47
C VAL A 337 19.96 13.49 -15.13
N ALA A 338 20.16 14.23 -14.02
CA ALA A 338 19.70 13.81 -12.71
C ALA A 338 18.16 13.72 -12.63
N ALA A 339 17.44 14.74 -13.11
CA ALA A 339 15.98 14.76 -13.14
C ALA A 339 15.42 13.62 -14.00
N MET A 340 16.02 13.36 -15.17
CA MET A 340 15.62 12.24 -16.02
C MET A 340 15.77 10.88 -15.35
N LYS A 341 16.88 10.65 -14.62
CA LYS A 341 17.08 9.40 -13.88
C LYS A 341 15.99 9.21 -12.83
N GLU A 342 15.63 10.28 -12.13
CA GLU A 342 14.55 10.24 -11.16
C GLU A 342 13.19 9.97 -11.81
N THR A 343 12.87 10.62 -12.94
CA THR A 343 11.68 10.31 -13.75
C THR A 343 11.65 8.85 -14.17
N GLN A 344 12.79 8.28 -14.56
CA GLN A 344 12.88 6.90 -15.00
C GLN A 344 12.64 5.89 -13.87
N ILE A 345 13.16 6.16 -12.67
CA ILE A 345 12.87 5.38 -11.45
C ILE A 345 11.36 5.42 -11.15
N HIS A 346 10.76 6.61 -11.25
CA HIS A 346 9.32 6.78 -11.04
C HIS A 346 8.49 5.98 -12.06
N ILE A 347 8.82 6.08 -13.35
CA ILE A 347 8.17 5.34 -14.44
C ILE A 347 8.27 3.82 -14.20
N ALA A 348 9.45 3.31 -13.84
CA ALA A 348 9.64 1.89 -13.55
C ALA A 348 8.77 1.41 -12.37
N LYS A 349 8.63 2.24 -11.33
CA LYS A 349 7.73 1.96 -10.20
C LYS A 349 6.26 1.93 -10.65
N GLN A 350 5.85 2.87 -11.50
CA GLN A 350 4.49 2.89 -12.05
C GLN A 350 4.19 1.65 -12.90
N HIS A 351 5.15 1.17 -13.70
CA HIS A 351 5.00 -0.07 -14.48
C HIS A 351 4.72 -1.27 -13.59
N ASN A 352 5.53 -1.42 -12.54
CA ASN A 352 5.36 -2.46 -11.54
C ASN A 352 4.02 -2.35 -10.79
N GLN A 353 3.64 -1.14 -10.36
CA GLN A 353 2.36 -0.91 -9.67
C GLN A 353 1.17 -1.27 -10.54
N PHE A 354 1.15 -0.82 -11.79
CA PHE A 354 0.10 -1.13 -12.74
C PHE A 354 -0.07 -2.64 -12.92
N ALA A 355 1.04 -3.36 -13.16
CA ALA A 355 1.02 -4.81 -13.31
C ALA A 355 0.49 -5.51 -12.04
N GLN A 356 0.92 -5.07 -10.86
CA GLN A 356 0.50 -5.65 -9.58
C GLN A 356 -0.97 -5.39 -9.24
N GLU A 357 -1.50 -4.21 -9.57
CA GLU A 357 -2.91 -3.88 -9.33
C GLU A 357 -3.83 -4.66 -10.27
N HIS A 358 -3.49 -4.71 -11.56
CA HIS A 358 -4.32 -5.37 -12.56
C HIS A 358 -4.28 -6.89 -12.41
N GLN A 359 -3.16 -7.50 -12.03
CA GLN A 359 -3.11 -8.95 -11.81
C GLN A 359 -3.95 -9.36 -10.59
N ARG A 360 -3.92 -8.56 -9.51
CA ARG A 360 -4.80 -8.77 -8.36
C ARG A 360 -6.26 -8.60 -8.75
N GLY A 361 -6.58 -7.61 -9.58
CA GLY A 361 -7.89 -7.42 -10.16
C GLY A 361 -8.36 -8.65 -10.94
N ALA A 362 -7.54 -9.16 -11.86
CA ALA A 362 -7.83 -10.34 -12.65
C ALA A 362 -8.07 -11.59 -11.79
N ASN A 363 -7.24 -11.83 -10.76
CA ASN A 363 -7.45 -12.96 -9.84
C ASN A 363 -8.76 -12.81 -9.04
N ARG A 364 -9.12 -11.57 -8.65
CA ARG A 364 -10.36 -11.27 -7.92
C ARG A 364 -11.63 -11.44 -8.77
N MET A 365 -11.55 -11.35 -10.11
CA MET A 365 -12.71 -11.51 -11.02
C MET A 365 -13.38 -12.87 -10.92
N LEU A 366 -12.66 -13.89 -10.43
CA LEU A 366 -13.22 -15.22 -10.18
C LEU A 366 -14.38 -15.16 -9.18
N TYR A 367 -14.28 -14.32 -8.16
CA TYR A 367 -15.26 -14.26 -7.07
C TYR A 367 -16.62 -13.71 -7.52
N PRO A 368 -16.70 -12.54 -8.20
CA PRO A 368 -17.95 -12.03 -8.76
C PRO A 368 -18.68 -13.00 -9.70
N ALA A 369 -17.96 -13.79 -10.48
CA ALA A 369 -18.56 -14.77 -11.39
C ALA A 369 -19.33 -15.86 -10.63
N ILE A 370 -18.74 -16.41 -9.56
CA ILE A 370 -19.41 -17.40 -8.69
C ILE A 370 -20.60 -16.78 -7.94
N GLU A 371 -20.38 -15.63 -7.29
CA GLU A 371 -21.43 -14.94 -6.54
C GLU A 371 -22.62 -14.58 -7.45
N GLY A 372 -22.33 -14.09 -8.66
CA GLY A 372 -23.32 -13.74 -9.67
C GLY A 372 -24.17 -14.93 -10.10
N ALA A 373 -23.53 -16.08 -10.40
CA ALA A 373 -24.22 -17.30 -10.82
C ALA A 373 -25.17 -17.86 -9.73
N LEU A 374 -24.79 -17.73 -8.45
CA LEU A 374 -25.54 -18.24 -7.30
C LEU A 374 -26.46 -17.20 -6.65
N ARG A 375 -26.41 -15.93 -7.03
CA ARG A 375 -27.20 -14.84 -6.43
C ARG A 375 -28.69 -15.14 -6.34
N GLY A 376 -29.26 -15.69 -7.42
CA GLY A 376 -30.68 -16.10 -7.44
C GLY A 376 -30.97 -17.25 -6.46
N THR A 377 -30.08 -18.24 -6.40
CA THR A 377 -30.17 -19.38 -5.48
C THR A 377 -30.08 -18.93 -4.03
N TYR A 378 -29.14 -18.05 -3.70
CA TYR A 378 -29.02 -17.44 -2.38
C TYR A 378 -30.28 -16.70 -1.96
N GLY A 379 -30.86 -15.90 -2.87
CA GLY A 379 -32.12 -15.20 -2.63
C GLY A 379 -33.28 -16.15 -2.31
N TYR A 380 -33.41 -17.23 -3.08
CA TYR A 380 -34.43 -18.25 -2.83
C TYR A 380 -34.23 -18.96 -1.49
N CYS A 381 -33.02 -19.47 -1.22
CA CYS A 381 -32.69 -20.18 0.01
C CYS A 381 -32.92 -19.31 1.27
N ALA A 382 -32.70 -17.99 1.18
CA ALA A 382 -32.96 -17.06 2.27
C ALA A 382 -34.46 -16.91 2.62
N GLN A 383 -35.35 -17.16 1.67
CA GLN A 383 -36.80 -16.99 1.81
C GLN A 383 -37.53 -18.25 2.31
N VAL A 384 -36.90 -19.44 2.22
CA VAL A 384 -37.51 -20.71 2.66
C VAL A 384 -37.78 -20.68 4.17
N LYS A 385 -38.98 -21.12 4.58
CA LYS A 385 -39.47 -21.18 5.97
C LYS A 385 -40.25 -22.49 6.20
N GLY A 386 -40.40 -22.89 7.47
CA GLY A 386 -41.26 -24.01 7.88
C GLY A 386 -40.50 -25.32 8.16
N GLY A 387 -41.25 -26.36 8.55
CA GLY A 387 -40.72 -27.71 8.76
C GLY A 387 -40.14 -28.27 7.46
N GLY A 388 -38.92 -28.82 7.52
CA GLY A 388 -38.22 -29.32 6.33
C GLY A 388 -37.42 -28.26 5.53
N ALA A 389 -37.41 -26.99 5.95
CA ALA A 389 -36.71 -25.91 5.25
C ALA A 389 -35.21 -26.20 4.99
N LEU A 390 -34.50 -26.85 5.92
CA LEU A 390 -33.09 -27.22 5.73
C LEU A 390 -32.91 -28.24 4.59
N ILE A 391 -33.81 -29.23 4.49
CA ILE A 391 -33.79 -30.24 3.43
C ILE A 391 -34.07 -29.57 2.08
N THR A 392 -35.04 -28.65 2.04
CA THR A 392 -35.35 -27.88 0.83
C THR A 392 -34.19 -26.99 0.40
N ILE A 393 -33.55 -26.26 1.33
CA ILE A 393 -32.39 -25.41 1.01
C ILE A 393 -31.25 -26.26 0.48
N ARG A 394 -30.92 -27.38 1.14
CA ARG A 394 -29.88 -28.31 0.73
C ARG A 394 -30.11 -28.85 -0.68
N SER A 395 -31.28 -29.45 -0.92
CA SER A 395 -31.63 -30.03 -2.22
C SER A 395 -31.59 -28.98 -3.32
N THR A 396 -32.07 -27.76 -3.04
CA THR A 396 -32.05 -26.65 -4.00
C THR A 396 -30.62 -26.21 -4.33
N MET A 397 -29.78 -26.02 -3.31
CA MET A 397 -28.39 -25.59 -3.49
C MET A 397 -27.58 -26.63 -4.28
N GLU A 398 -27.66 -27.91 -3.90
CA GLU A 398 -26.97 -29.00 -4.59
C GLU A 398 -27.42 -29.09 -6.06
N LYS A 399 -28.73 -29.00 -6.33
CA LYS A 399 -29.28 -29.07 -7.68
C LYS A 399 -28.86 -27.89 -8.55
N GLU A 400 -28.92 -26.68 -8.02
CA GLU A 400 -28.54 -25.47 -8.76
C GLU A 400 -27.02 -25.43 -9.01
N ILE A 401 -26.20 -25.86 -8.06
CA ILE A 401 -24.75 -25.99 -8.25
C ILE A 401 -24.45 -27.07 -9.30
N GLU A 402 -25.07 -28.25 -9.24
CA GLU A 402 -24.90 -29.29 -10.26
C GLU A 402 -25.27 -28.78 -11.67
N LYS A 403 -26.33 -28.00 -11.77
CA LYS A 403 -26.78 -27.42 -13.05
C LYS A 403 -25.83 -26.35 -13.59
N LYS A 404 -25.28 -25.50 -12.72
CA LYS A 404 -24.51 -24.30 -13.11
C LYS A 404 -23.00 -24.48 -13.02
N ARG A 405 -22.48 -25.54 -12.38
CA ARG A 405 -21.04 -25.69 -12.09
C ARG A 405 -20.16 -25.49 -13.32
N ALA A 406 -20.47 -26.15 -14.44
CA ALA A 406 -19.64 -26.02 -15.63
C ALA A 406 -19.57 -24.57 -16.11
N THR A 407 -20.72 -23.94 -16.39
CA THR A 407 -20.76 -22.55 -16.89
C THR A 407 -20.15 -21.58 -15.89
N MET A 408 -20.49 -21.70 -14.61
CA MET A 408 -20.01 -20.82 -13.54
C MET A 408 -18.47 -20.78 -13.43
N PHE A 409 -17.80 -21.94 -13.47
CA PHE A 409 -16.33 -21.99 -13.41
C PHE A 409 -15.66 -21.62 -14.74
N TYR A 410 -16.27 -21.95 -15.89
CA TYR A 410 -15.73 -21.55 -17.19
C TYR A 410 -15.86 -20.05 -17.44
N ASP A 411 -17.00 -19.44 -17.07
CA ASP A 411 -17.22 -18.00 -17.16
C ASP A 411 -16.21 -17.27 -16.26
N ALA A 412 -16.02 -17.74 -15.01
CA ALA A 412 -15.00 -17.21 -14.11
C ALA A 412 -13.59 -17.27 -14.72
N ALA A 413 -13.21 -18.41 -15.29
CA ALA A 413 -11.92 -18.57 -15.97
C ALA A 413 -11.79 -17.63 -17.19
N SER A 414 -12.86 -17.46 -17.97
CA SER A 414 -12.90 -16.58 -19.14
C SER A 414 -12.78 -15.10 -18.76
N ASP A 415 -13.42 -14.68 -17.66
CA ASP A 415 -13.34 -13.31 -17.15
C ASP A 415 -11.91 -13.02 -16.65
N ALA A 416 -11.28 -13.96 -15.94
CA ALA A 416 -9.90 -13.83 -15.50
C ALA A 416 -8.91 -13.80 -16.68
N ASP A 417 -9.12 -14.63 -17.70
CA ASP A 417 -8.33 -14.67 -18.94
C ASP A 417 -8.40 -13.34 -19.69
N SER A 418 -9.62 -12.82 -19.90
CA SER A 418 -9.85 -11.51 -20.53
C SER A 418 -9.18 -10.38 -19.75
N ALA A 419 -9.27 -10.40 -18.41
CA ALA A 419 -8.65 -9.39 -17.55
C ALA A 419 -7.11 -9.42 -17.62
N VAL A 420 -6.49 -10.60 -17.78
CA VAL A 420 -5.05 -10.73 -17.99
C VAL A 420 -4.64 -10.20 -19.37
N HIS A 421 -5.44 -10.42 -20.41
CA HIS A 421 -5.20 -9.82 -21.72
C HIS A 421 -5.26 -8.29 -21.67
N THR A 422 -6.27 -7.72 -21.01
CA THR A 422 -6.37 -6.27 -20.79
C THR A 422 -5.18 -5.72 -19.99
N LEU A 423 -4.67 -6.47 -19.00
CA LEU A 423 -3.45 -6.11 -18.28
C LEU A 423 -2.25 -6.02 -19.23
N LEU A 424 -2.05 -7.02 -20.10
CA LEU A 424 -0.91 -7.07 -21.02
C LEU A 424 -0.96 -5.91 -22.03
N GLU A 425 -2.13 -5.66 -22.61
CA GLU A 425 -2.36 -4.56 -23.54
C GLU A 425 -2.13 -3.21 -22.87
N GLY A 426 -2.74 -2.98 -21.70
CA GLY A 426 -2.58 -1.73 -20.96
C GLY A 426 -1.14 -1.48 -20.50
N LEU A 427 -0.41 -2.54 -20.15
CA LEU A 427 1.00 -2.46 -19.78
C LEU A 427 1.87 -2.10 -20.99
N ASP A 428 1.70 -2.75 -22.14
CA ASP A 428 2.44 -2.44 -23.38
C ASP A 428 2.21 -0.99 -23.81
N GLU A 429 0.95 -0.54 -23.84
CA GLU A 429 0.59 0.84 -24.15
C GLU A 429 1.24 1.83 -23.18
N MET A 430 1.21 1.54 -21.88
CA MET A 430 1.80 2.40 -20.87
C MET A 430 3.32 2.50 -20.98
N VAL A 431 4.00 1.37 -21.18
CA VAL A 431 5.46 1.33 -21.32
C VAL A 431 5.87 2.09 -22.59
N ARG A 432 5.22 1.85 -23.73
CA ARG A 432 5.51 2.53 -25.00
C ARG A 432 5.29 4.04 -24.92
N ARG A 433 4.18 4.47 -24.30
CA ARG A 433 3.88 5.90 -24.11
C ARG A 433 4.94 6.58 -23.25
N ASN A 434 5.34 5.95 -22.16
CA ASN A 434 6.36 6.49 -21.26
C ASN A 434 7.73 6.56 -21.94
N VAL A 435 8.15 5.51 -22.65
CA VAL A 435 9.41 5.50 -23.43
C VAL A 435 9.40 6.60 -24.50
N THR A 436 8.29 6.74 -25.24
CA THR A 436 8.14 7.79 -26.25
C THR A 436 8.23 9.18 -25.62
N THR A 437 7.59 9.38 -24.48
CA THR A 437 7.64 10.63 -23.72
C THR A 437 9.08 10.96 -23.33
N VAL A 438 9.81 10.00 -22.73
CA VAL A 438 11.21 10.19 -22.35
C VAL A 438 12.10 10.52 -23.56
N ILE A 439 11.91 9.86 -24.69
CA ILE A 439 12.69 10.14 -25.91
C ILE A 439 12.41 11.56 -26.43
N ASN A 440 11.13 11.96 -26.48
CA ASN A 440 10.76 13.30 -26.94
C ASN A 440 11.33 14.38 -26.00
N ILE A 441 11.35 14.09 -24.70
CA ILE A 441 11.98 14.93 -23.68
C ILE A 441 13.48 15.11 -23.94
N ILE A 442 14.20 14.00 -24.18
CA ILE A 442 15.62 14.01 -24.54
C ILE A 442 15.85 14.85 -25.79
N GLU A 443 15.08 14.59 -26.84
CA GLU A 443 15.21 15.28 -28.11
C GLU A 443 15.01 16.79 -27.95
N GLN A 444 13.97 17.21 -27.22
CA GLN A 444 13.70 18.60 -26.94
C GLN A 444 14.80 19.27 -26.11
N ASP A 445 15.31 18.60 -25.07
CA ASP A 445 16.35 19.15 -24.20
C ASP A 445 17.66 19.37 -24.97
N TYR A 446 18.11 18.37 -25.74
CA TYR A 446 19.33 18.51 -26.54
C TYR A 446 19.16 19.46 -27.72
N THR A 447 17.97 19.53 -28.34
CA THR A 447 17.70 20.53 -29.38
C THR A 447 17.76 21.95 -28.82
N SER A 448 17.22 22.16 -27.62
CA SER A 448 17.27 23.46 -26.92
C SER A 448 18.72 23.86 -26.58
N LEU A 449 19.57 22.88 -26.23
CA LEU A 449 20.99 23.08 -25.92
C LEU A 449 21.85 23.40 -27.15
N ILE A 450 21.62 22.72 -28.26
CA ILE A 450 22.33 22.99 -29.52
C ILE A 450 21.92 24.37 -30.07
N GLY A 451 20.67 24.77 -29.81
CA GLY A 451 20.09 25.99 -30.34
C GLY A 451 19.62 25.82 -31.78
N THR A 452 18.38 26.23 -32.05
CA THR A 452 17.92 26.44 -33.43
C THR A 452 18.47 27.75 -33.96
N VAL A 453 18.61 27.88 -35.28
CA VAL A 453 18.97 29.18 -35.89
C VAL A 453 17.90 30.19 -35.52
N ALA A 454 18.26 31.18 -34.69
CA ALA A 454 17.31 32.12 -34.11
C ALA A 454 16.60 32.91 -35.20
N THR A 455 15.28 32.78 -35.26
CA THR A 455 14.43 33.56 -36.15
C THR A 455 14.22 34.98 -35.61
N GLU A 456 13.77 35.89 -36.47
CA GLU A 456 13.36 37.24 -36.03
C GLU A 456 12.12 37.23 -35.11
N ALA A 457 11.40 36.10 -35.01
CA ALA A 457 10.35 35.90 -34.02
C ALA A 457 10.97 35.57 -32.65
N ASP A 458 11.92 34.63 -32.61
CA ASP A 458 12.60 34.22 -31.36
C ASP A 458 13.27 35.40 -30.65
N LYS A 459 13.92 36.30 -31.39
CA LYS A 459 14.54 37.51 -30.83
C LYS A 459 13.51 38.46 -30.20
N ARG A 460 12.32 38.58 -30.80
CA ARG A 460 11.23 39.39 -30.27
C ARG A 460 10.66 38.76 -29.00
N ASP A 461 10.45 37.45 -29.00
CA ASP A 461 9.91 36.72 -27.86
C ASP A 461 10.86 36.76 -26.67
N ARG A 462 12.17 36.59 -26.88
CA ARG A 462 13.19 36.77 -25.82
C ARG A 462 13.10 38.13 -25.14
N LYS A 463 12.98 39.20 -25.94
CA LYS A 463 12.90 40.58 -25.43
C LYS A 463 11.61 40.83 -24.62
N MET A 464 10.52 40.16 -24.99
CA MET A 464 9.24 40.26 -24.30
C MET A 464 9.22 39.44 -23.01
N LEU A 465 9.78 38.23 -23.04
CA LEU A 465 9.64 37.24 -21.97
C LEU A 465 10.65 37.44 -20.83
N ALA A 466 11.85 37.97 -21.12
CA ALA A 466 12.89 38.22 -20.13
C ALA A 466 12.43 39.04 -18.91
N PRO A 467 11.76 40.21 -19.06
CA PRO A 467 11.29 40.96 -17.89
C PRO A 467 10.20 40.23 -17.09
N VAL A 468 9.33 39.46 -17.77
CA VAL A 468 8.27 38.67 -17.10
C VAL A 468 8.88 37.57 -16.23
N MET A 469 9.87 36.84 -16.75
CA MET A 469 10.55 35.77 -16.01
C MET A 469 11.34 36.31 -14.81
N ASN A 470 11.95 37.49 -14.93
CA ASN A 470 12.61 38.12 -13.78
C ASN A 470 11.63 38.44 -12.64
N VAL A 471 10.44 38.97 -12.95
CA VAL A 471 9.40 39.21 -11.94
C VAL A 471 8.93 37.89 -11.33
N PHE A 472 8.66 36.88 -12.17
CA PHE A 472 8.26 35.56 -11.70
C PHE A 472 9.28 34.94 -10.72
N TYR A 473 10.58 34.99 -11.04
CA TYR A 473 11.60 34.43 -10.16
C TYR A 473 11.72 35.19 -8.83
N GLN A 474 11.50 36.51 -8.82
CA GLN A 474 11.46 37.27 -7.57
C GLN A 474 10.25 36.88 -6.71
N GLU A 475 9.06 36.79 -7.29
CA GLU A 475 7.86 36.36 -6.58
C GLU A 475 7.99 34.92 -6.07
N LEU A 476 8.56 34.03 -6.90
CA LEU A 476 8.82 32.64 -6.52
C LEU A 476 9.81 32.53 -5.36
N LEU A 477 10.90 33.31 -5.37
CA LEU A 477 11.85 33.36 -4.25
C LEU A 477 11.20 33.85 -2.96
N VAL A 478 10.33 34.87 -3.04
CA VAL A 478 9.57 35.36 -1.88
C VAL A 478 8.62 34.29 -1.36
N ALA A 479 7.89 33.60 -2.23
CA ALA A 479 6.95 32.55 -1.84
C ALA A 479 7.62 31.28 -1.27
N LEU A 480 8.85 30.97 -1.69
CA LEU A 480 9.63 29.81 -1.22
C LEU A 480 10.48 30.11 0.02
N SER A 481 10.65 31.38 0.38
CA SER A 481 11.26 31.76 1.64
C SER A 481 10.21 31.64 2.74
N GLU A 482 10.50 30.90 3.81
CA GLU A 482 9.60 30.81 4.97
C GLU A 482 9.27 32.24 5.46
N PRO A 483 8.01 32.52 5.86
CA PRO A 483 7.75 33.75 6.60
C PRO A 483 8.61 33.72 7.85
N ASP A 484 9.30 34.83 8.15
CA ASP A 484 10.10 34.99 9.36
C ASP A 484 9.33 34.42 10.57
N ASP A 485 10.04 33.59 11.36
CA ASP A 485 9.64 32.91 12.59
C ASP A 485 9.21 33.86 13.74
N ASP A 486 8.82 35.11 13.42
CA ASP A 486 8.39 36.15 14.34
C ASP A 486 6.88 36.14 14.60
N ASP A 487 6.10 35.28 13.94
CA ASP A 487 4.71 35.02 14.31
C ASP A 487 4.58 33.70 15.08
N LYS A 488 5.24 33.63 16.25
CA LYS A 488 4.82 32.73 17.33
C LYS A 488 3.53 33.25 17.98
N GLY A 489 2.48 33.41 17.19
CA GLY A 489 1.10 33.22 17.60
C GLY A 489 0.78 31.74 17.62
N GLY A 490 1.48 30.97 18.47
CA GLY A 490 1.00 29.65 18.82
C GLY A 490 -0.36 29.85 19.47
N GLU A 491 -1.44 29.55 18.74
CA GLU A 491 -2.73 29.28 19.36
C GLU A 491 -2.54 28.03 20.24
N GLU A 492 -2.04 28.26 21.45
CA GLU A 492 -2.48 27.50 22.60
C GLU A 492 -4.00 27.59 22.56
N ILE A 493 -4.65 26.48 22.20
CA ILE A 493 -6.07 26.31 22.40
C ILE A 493 -6.27 26.33 23.92
N VAL A 494 -6.40 27.54 24.47
CA VAL A 494 -6.85 27.78 25.83
C VAL A 494 -8.33 27.44 25.81
N ILE A 495 -8.64 26.21 26.22
CA ILE A 495 -10.01 25.82 26.53
C ILE A 495 -10.38 26.57 27.81
N ASP A 496 -11.19 27.61 27.65
CA ASP A 496 -11.75 28.41 28.73
C ASP A 496 -12.67 27.51 29.58
N ASN A 497 -12.13 27.01 30.69
CA ASN A 497 -12.90 26.36 31.73
C ASN A 497 -13.54 27.45 32.60
N LYS A 498 -14.68 27.99 32.15
CA LYS A 498 -15.58 28.74 33.02
C LYS A 498 -17.02 28.27 32.85
N ASN A 499 -17.62 27.98 34.01
CA ASN A 499 -18.96 27.50 34.28
C ASN A 499 -19.08 25.97 34.06
N VAL A 500 -19.27 25.14 35.07
CA VAL A 500 -20.29 25.24 36.12
C VAL A 500 -19.77 24.58 37.41
N ASP A 501 -19.75 25.34 38.50
CA ASP A 501 -19.85 24.82 39.86
C ASP A 501 -21.34 24.73 40.25
N GLU A 502 -21.61 23.83 41.21
CA GLU A 502 -22.85 23.64 42.01
C GLU A 502 -24.04 23.01 41.27
N ASP A 503 -24.73 21.97 41.74
CA ASP A 503 -24.67 21.06 42.88
C ASP A 503 -25.62 19.90 42.52
N GLU A 504 -25.42 18.71 43.09
CA GLU A 504 -26.45 17.92 43.80
C GLU A 504 -26.00 16.47 43.98
N ASP A 505 -25.90 16.11 45.25
CA ASP A 505 -25.80 14.76 45.78
C ASP A 505 -26.95 13.88 45.25
N ASP A 506 -26.66 12.68 44.74
CA ASP A 506 -27.59 11.56 44.88
C ASP A 506 -26.84 10.23 44.96
N ASP A 507 -26.92 9.64 46.15
CA ASP A 507 -26.52 8.28 46.46
C ASP A 507 -27.49 7.30 45.77
N GLY A 508 -27.03 6.58 44.74
CA GLY A 508 -27.87 5.64 44.00
C GLY A 508 -27.14 4.38 43.56
N ASP A 509 -27.07 3.40 44.46
CA ASP A 509 -26.86 1.98 44.16
C ASP A 509 -27.83 1.50 43.05
N GLY A 510 -27.34 0.75 42.05
CA GLY A 510 -28.20 0.36 40.93
C GLY A 510 -27.55 -0.42 39.79
N SER A 511 -27.17 -1.65 40.09
CA SER A 511 -27.29 -2.85 39.25
C SER A 511 -27.29 -2.72 37.71
N TYR A 512 -26.30 -3.37 37.10
CA TYR A 512 -26.31 -3.84 35.70
C TYR A 512 -27.57 -4.66 35.37
N HIS A 513 -28.24 -4.35 34.25
CA HIS A 513 -28.93 -5.37 33.45
C HIS A 513 -29.04 -4.97 31.96
N ASP A 514 -28.71 -5.94 31.12
CA ASP A 514 -28.94 -6.00 29.67
C ASP A 514 -30.43 -5.88 29.31
N SER A 515 -30.73 -5.29 28.15
CA SER A 515 -31.63 -5.82 27.09
C SER A 515 -31.80 -4.77 25.97
N ASP A 516 -31.21 -5.01 24.80
CA ASP A 516 -31.90 -5.33 23.52
C ASP A 516 -30.92 -5.44 22.34
#